data_AF-A0A9J6C4P2-F1
#
_entry.id   AF-A0A9J6C4P2-F1
#
_cell.length_a   1.000
_cell.length_b   1.000
_cell.length_c   1.000
_cell.angle_alpha   90.00
_cell.angle_beta   90.00
_cell.angle_gamma   90.00
#
_symmetry.space_group_name_H-M   'P 1'
#
loop_
_entity.id
_entity.type
_entity.pdbx_description
1 polymer ?
#
loop_
_entity_poly.entity_id
_entity_poly.type
_entity_poly.pdbx_seq_one_letter_code
_entity_poly.pdbx_strand_id
1 'polypeptide(L)'
;MEKEIDEYELHKCVFNNDLKKLTQILKAKREIIDKKDIHGNTALYIATATGRLEFVCILLKYEATVNIKNVNGWTPLSEAISFGNRQLIEVILKKLKEQTRKSLTKRKESLKVALNQIDDFYMEVKWEFCSWVPLISKILPNDVCKIYKSGSKIRLDSTLIDFNEMKWERGDITFLFCGDNDNSMITALDNDAKCYQYVRTQESEVEIQDEIDLLMMSDIVTANFSTKNVSFTQVKTGWFFREDKKETIAGQYKCDLYHVNGLTLEQKKRREHLNRDDLLKNKTSIVDSLTAKSSIVVDPNIEIPRRTSLSPLQNRNITWEEYINSEPGNYPALAREIVFKRSQKQLKATISMCSDFPLSLDTLLNVFEVIAPLKHFSKLRDFISLKLPKGFPISIHIPIIPTVGAKITFTDFEFRSNISPELFNVPEDYTLDESRFPDL
;
A
#
# COMPACT_ATOMS: atom_id res chain seq x y z
N MET A 1 14.30 46.17 9.73
CA MET A 1 14.95 44.96 9.18
C MET A 1 13.99 43.81 9.41
N GLU A 2 13.14 43.54 8.42
CA GLU A 2 12.46 42.25 8.36
C GLU A 2 13.54 41.18 8.30
N LYS A 3 13.59 40.29 9.30
CA LYS A 3 14.46 39.11 9.24
C LYS A 3 14.01 38.33 8.00
N GLU A 4 14.86 38.27 6.99
CA GLU A 4 14.71 37.32 5.89
C GLU A 4 14.40 35.95 6.51
N ILE A 5 13.18 35.48 6.32
CA ILE A 5 12.76 34.18 6.83
C ILE A 5 13.51 33.17 5.97
N ASP A 6 14.59 32.59 6.49
CA ASP A 6 15.25 31.45 5.87
C ASP A 6 14.17 30.40 5.56
N GLU A 7 13.91 30.21 4.25
CA GLU A 7 12.75 29.46 3.76
C GLU A 7 12.70 28.04 4.35
N TYR A 8 13.87 27.50 4.69
CA TYR A 8 14.06 26.15 5.23
C TYR A 8 14.69 26.16 6.63
N GLU A 9 14.42 27.19 7.44
CA GLU A 9 14.99 27.37 8.79
C GLU A 9 14.86 26.12 9.70
N LEU A 10 13.72 25.41 9.61
CA LEU A 10 13.49 24.17 10.35
C LEU A 10 14.45 23.05 9.90
N HIS A 11 14.65 22.89 8.58
CA HIS A 11 15.57 21.90 8.02
C HIS A 11 17.02 22.22 8.41
N LYS A 12 17.40 23.50 8.30
CA LYS A 12 18.75 23.98 8.63
C LYS A 12 19.09 23.73 10.11
N CYS A 13 18.17 23.96 11.04
CA CYS A 13 18.43 23.69 12.45
C CYS A 13 18.58 22.19 12.74
N VAL A 14 17.76 21.35 12.09
CA VAL A 14 17.90 19.88 12.17
C VAL A 14 19.23 19.45 11.59
N PHE A 15 19.68 20.03 10.48
CA PHE A 15 20.96 19.71 9.83
C PHE A 15 22.17 20.14 10.67
N ASN A 16 22.11 21.31 11.31
CA ASN A 16 23.19 21.87 12.13
C ASN A 16 23.21 21.40 13.58
N ASN A 17 22.31 20.48 13.96
CA ASN A 17 22.21 19.89 15.30
C ASN A 17 21.81 20.92 16.37
N ASP A 18 20.97 21.88 16.02
CA ASP A 18 20.48 22.92 16.93
C ASP A 18 19.10 22.57 17.50
N LEU A 19 19.12 21.80 18.59
CA LEU A 19 17.92 21.33 19.27
C LEU A 19 17.12 22.48 19.90
N LYS A 20 17.82 23.51 20.40
CA LYS A 20 17.18 24.67 21.04
C LYS A 20 16.37 25.43 20.00
N LYS A 21 16.98 25.73 18.85
CA LYS A 21 16.31 26.41 17.75
C LYS A 21 15.16 25.58 17.18
N LEU A 22 15.31 24.26 17.04
CA LEU A 22 14.22 23.36 16.66
C LEU A 22 12.98 23.57 17.56
N THR A 23 13.16 23.48 18.87
CA THR A 23 12.03 23.61 19.81
C THR A 23 11.41 25.00 19.83
N GLN A 24 12.20 26.06 19.63
CA GLN A 24 11.70 27.43 19.50
C GLN A 24 10.84 27.60 18.23
N ILE A 25 11.32 27.09 17.10
CA ILE A 25 10.60 27.16 15.83
C ILE A 25 9.29 26.37 15.91
N LEU A 26 9.30 25.13 16.41
CA LEU A 26 8.09 24.30 16.51
C LEU A 26 7.03 24.87 17.45
N LYS A 27 7.44 25.63 18.49
CA LYS A 27 6.51 26.36 19.36
C LYS A 27 5.89 27.58 18.68
N ALA A 28 6.66 28.27 17.85
CA ALA A 28 6.21 29.51 17.19
C ALA A 28 5.45 29.25 15.87
N LYS A 29 5.84 28.22 15.12
CA LYS A 29 5.40 27.91 13.76
C LYS A 29 5.21 26.40 13.60
N ARG A 30 4.10 25.85 14.10
CA ARG A 30 3.85 24.41 14.02
C ARG A 30 3.50 23.96 12.60
N GLU A 31 2.91 24.85 11.81
CA GLU A 31 2.42 24.62 10.45
C GLU A 31 3.53 24.25 9.44
N ILE A 32 4.80 24.57 9.74
CA ILE A 32 5.92 24.25 8.84
C ILE A 32 6.54 22.87 9.10
N ILE A 33 6.02 22.08 10.03
CA ILE A 33 6.60 20.80 10.45
C ILE A 33 6.78 19.79 9.31
N ASP A 34 5.81 19.78 8.39
CA ASP A 34 5.78 18.90 7.21
C ASP A 34 6.20 19.63 5.92
N LYS A 35 6.71 20.87 6.04
CA LYS A 35 7.25 21.60 4.89
C LYS A 35 8.39 20.78 4.29
N LYS A 36 8.43 20.73 2.96
CA LYS A 36 9.51 20.09 2.20
C LYS A 36 10.56 21.12 1.81
N ASP A 37 11.82 20.70 1.84
CA ASP A 37 12.91 21.41 1.18
C ASP A 37 12.93 21.15 -0.34
N ILE A 38 13.94 21.70 -1.03
CA ILE A 38 14.10 21.55 -2.48
C ILE A 38 14.29 20.10 -2.95
N HIS A 39 14.74 19.20 -2.07
CA HIS A 39 14.90 17.78 -2.37
C HIS A 39 13.64 16.97 -2.01
N GLY A 40 12.60 17.65 -1.55
CA GLY A 40 11.36 17.04 -1.08
C GLY A 40 11.49 16.42 0.32
N ASN A 41 12.61 16.61 1.01
CA ASN A 41 12.84 16.07 2.34
C ASN A 41 12.13 16.96 3.36
N THR A 42 11.56 16.35 4.40
CA THR A 42 11.06 17.08 5.57
C THR A 42 12.16 17.17 6.63
N ALA A 43 11.93 18.02 7.63
CA ALA A 43 12.78 18.07 8.82
C ALA A 43 12.95 16.70 9.48
N LEU A 44 11.87 15.89 9.53
CA LEU A 44 11.92 14.52 10.03
C LEU A 44 12.82 13.63 9.18
N TYR A 45 12.73 13.72 7.85
CA TYR A 45 13.60 12.95 6.96
C TYR A 45 15.09 13.25 7.22
N ILE A 46 15.47 14.53 7.33
CA ILE A 46 16.87 14.91 7.59
C ILE A 46 17.34 14.40 8.96
N ALA A 47 16.50 14.50 10.00
CA ALA A 47 16.83 13.98 11.33
C ALA A 47 17.07 12.46 11.28
N THR A 48 16.25 11.72 10.54
CA THR A 48 16.41 10.28 10.35
C THR A 48 17.66 9.95 9.52
N ALA A 49 17.89 10.66 8.42
CA ALA A 49 19.03 10.46 7.54
C ALA A 49 20.38 10.74 8.22
N THR A 50 20.38 11.58 9.25
CA THR A 50 21.55 11.90 10.08
C THR A 50 21.61 11.09 11.38
N GLY A 51 20.68 10.16 11.60
CA GLY A 51 20.64 9.30 12.79
C GLY A 51 20.33 10.00 14.11
N ARG A 52 19.77 11.22 14.08
CA ARG A 52 19.55 12.07 15.25
C ARG A 52 18.24 11.71 15.95
N LEU A 53 18.28 10.65 16.75
CA LEU A 53 17.10 10.10 17.43
C LEU A 53 16.34 11.14 18.27
N GLU A 54 17.05 12.03 18.98
CA GLU A 54 16.41 13.06 19.81
C GLU A 54 15.56 14.04 18.97
N PHE A 55 16.07 14.46 17.80
CA PHE A 55 15.35 15.33 16.87
C PHE A 55 14.11 14.62 16.31
N VAL A 56 14.26 13.33 15.98
CA VAL A 56 13.14 12.48 15.54
C VAL A 56 12.07 12.45 16.63
N CYS A 57 12.41 12.10 17.87
CA CYS A 57 11.46 12.04 18.97
C CYS A 57 10.72 13.37 19.18
N ILE A 58 11.41 14.52 19.10
CA ILE A 58 10.77 15.84 19.22
C ILE A 58 9.81 16.09 18.04
N LEU A 59 10.26 15.88 16.80
CA LEU A 59 9.42 16.10 15.62
C LEU A 59 8.16 15.23 15.65
N LEU A 60 8.29 13.95 16.03
CA LEU A 60 7.14 13.05 16.17
C LEU A 60 6.19 13.45 17.30
N LYS A 61 6.72 14.00 18.40
CA LYS A 61 5.90 14.56 19.50
C LYS A 61 5.05 15.74 19.05
N TYR A 62 5.53 16.52 18.07
CA TYR A 62 4.77 17.61 17.46
C TYR A 62 3.85 17.15 16.31
N GLU A 63 3.69 15.84 16.10
CA GLU A 63 2.88 15.20 15.06
C GLU A 63 3.43 15.38 13.63
N ALA A 64 4.76 15.35 13.45
CA ALA A 64 5.37 15.28 12.11
C ALA A 64 4.89 14.03 11.36
N THR A 65 4.54 14.18 10.09
CA THR A 65 4.01 13.10 9.26
C THR A 65 5.14 12.17 8.77
N VAL A 66 5.03 10.87 9.06
CA VAL A 66 6.14 9.91 8.79
C VAL A 66 6.09 9.25 7.42
N ASN A 67 4.98 9.36 6.68
CA ASN A 67 4.79 8.70 5.38
C ASN A 67 5.11 9.61 4.17
N ILE A 68 5.64 10.81 4.42
CA ILE A 68 5.99 11.76 3.36
C ILE A 68 7.18 11.24 2.55
N LYS A 69 6.97 11.11 1.24
CA LYS A 69 8.03 10.77 0.27
C LYS A 69 8.79 12.02 -0.19
N ASN A 70 10.10 11.90 -0.31
CA ASN A 70 10.97 12.88 -0.96
C ASN A 70 10.91 12.79 -2.49
N VAL A 71 11.69 13.64 -3.20
CA VAL A 71 11.76 13.63 -4.68
C VAL A 71 12.19 12.27 -5.22
N ASN A 72 12.99 11.52 -4.46
CA ASN A 72 13.43 10.18 -4.84
C ASN A 72 12.41 9.06 -4.54
N GLY A 73 11.31 9.37 -3.85
CA GLY A 73 10.27 8.40 -3.49
C GLY A 73 10.52 7.65 -2.18
N TRP A 74 11.48 8.11 -1.36
CA TRP A 74 11.87 7.52 -0.08
C TRP A 74 11.16 8.21 1.09
N THR A 75 10.81 7.45 2.12
CA THR A 75 10.20 7.91 3.37
C THR A 75 11.21 7.93 4.51
N PRO A 76 10.95 8.65 5.63
CA PRO A 76 11.73 8.52 6.86
C PRO A 76 11.96 7.07 7.28
N LEU A 77 10.93 6.20 7.24
CA LEU A 77 11.10 4.78 7.59
C LEU A 77 12.11 4.08 6.68
N SER A 78 12.08 4.32 5.37
CA SER A 78 13.07 3.74 4.45
C SER A 78 14.50 4.17 4.77
N GLU A 79 14.69 5.40 5.24
CA GLU A 79 16.02 5.88 5.63
C GLU A 79 16.46 5.34 6.99
N ALA A 80 15.55 5.13 7.94
CA ALA A 80 15.85 4.47 9.22
C ALA A 80 16.32 3.03 9.02
N ILE A 81 15.67 2.29 8.11
CA ILE A 81 16.07 0.92 7.75
C ILE A 81 17.45 0.92 7.09
N SER A 82 17.70 1.85 6.15
CA SER A 82 19.01 2.03 5.52
C SER A 82 20.10 2.33 6.55
N PHE A 83 19.85 3.26 7.48
CA PHE A 83 20.76 3.59 8.57
C PHE A 83 21.04 2.36 9.45
N GLY A 84 20.01 1.52 9.65
CA GLY A 84 20.11 0.24 10.36
C GLY A 84 20.15 0.39 11.88
N ASN A 85 19.59 1.48 12.42
CA ASN A 85 19.44 1.66 13.86
C ASN A 85 18.06 1.17 14.30
N ARG A 86 18.03 0.09 15.09
CA ARG A 86 16.80 -0.56 15.54
C ARG A 86 15.86 0.39 16.28
N GLN A 87 16.38 1.19 17.20
CA GLN A 87 15.57 2.14 17.98
C GLN A 87 14.95 3.23 17.10
N LEU A 88 15.69 3.68 16.09
CA LEU A 88 15.21 4.66 15.12
C LEU A 88 14.08 4.10 14.25
N ILE A 89 14.23 2.84 13.79
CA ILE A 89 13.19 2.13 13.04
C ILE A 89 11.94 1.96 13.91
N GLU A 90 12.11 1.50 15.15
CA GLU A 90 11.01 1.27 16.09
C GLU A 90 10.18 2.52 16.34
N VAL A 91 10.82 3.64 16.66
CA VAL A 91 10.13 4.91 16.95
C VAL A 91 9.33 5.40 15.73
N ILE A 92 9.90 5.30 14.53
CA ILE A 92 9.22 5.72 13.29
C ILE A 92 8.09 4.74 12.92
N LEU A 93 8.31 3.43 13.06
CA LEU A 93 7.33 2.39 12.74
C LEU A 93 6.11 2.49 13.66
N LYS A 94 6.31 2.61 14.98
CA LYS A 94 5.23 2.82 15.96
C LYS A 94 4.41 4.06 15.61
N LYS A 95 5.08 5.17 15.28
CA LYS A 95 4.38 6.40 14.90
C LYS A 95 3.65 6.30 13.56
N LEU A 96 4.18 5.56 12.58
CA LEU A 96 3.51 5.26 11.31
C LEU A 96 2.21 4.50 11.52
N LYS A 97 2.25 3.43 12.32
CA LYS A 97 1.07 2.63 12.65
C LYS A 97 0.04 3.47 13.41
N GLU A 98 0.48 4.27 14.38
CA GLU A 98 -0.38 5.20 15.12
C GLU A 98 -1.09 6.21 14.19
N GLN A 99 -0.35 6.86 13.28
CA GLN A 99 -0.91 7.83 12.32
C GLN A 99 -1.86 7.16 11.32
N THR A 100 -1.52 5.97 10.84
CA THR A 100 -2.38 5.18 9.95
C THR A 100 -3.70 4.85 10.63
N ARG A 101 -3.66 4.40 11.89
CA ARG A 101 -4.85 4.11 12.70
C ARG A 101 -5.69 5.37 12.93
N LYS A 102 -5.09 6.48 13.35
CA LYS A 102 -5.79 7.77 13.52
C LYS A 102 -6.46 8.23 12.22
N SER A 103 -5.79 8.08 11.08
CA SER A 103 -6.37 8.38 9.76
C SER A 103 -7.55 7.48 9.44
N LEU A 104 -7.46 6.17 9.70
CA LEU A 104 -8.57 5.23 9.51
C LEU A 104 -9.76 5.58 10.42
N THR A 105 -9.54 5.87 11.71
CA THR A 105 -10.60 6.28 12.63
C THR A 105 -11.29 7.57 12.19
N LYS A 106 -10.53 8.58 11.76
CA LYS A 106 -11.11 9.83 11.24
C LYS A 106 -11.96 9.58 9.97
N ARG A 107 -11.54 8.64 9.14
CA ARG A 107 -12.26 8.29 7.91
C ARG A 107 -13.49 7.42 8.15
N LYS A 108 -13.56 6.67 9.26
CA LYS A 108 -14.71 5.83 9.63
C LYS A 108 -16.03 6.59 9.54
N GLU A 109 -16.10 7.78 10.15
CA GLU A 109 -17.32 8.60 10.13
C GLU A 109 -17.68 9.08 8.72
N SER A 110 -16.69 9.56 7.94
CA SER A 110 -16.95 9.96 6.56
C SER A 110 -17.40 8.78 5.68
N LEU A 111 -16.81 7.60 5.88
CA LEU A 111 -17.19 6.39 5.16
C LEU A 111 -18.59 5.94 5.54
N LYS A 112 -18.94 5.98 6.83
CA LYS A 112 -20.30 5.66 7.30
C LYS A 112 -21.35 6.54 6.62
N VAL A 113 -21.11 7.85 6.57
CA VAL A 113 -21.99 8.79 5.86
C VAL A 113 -22.06 8.47 4.37
N ALA A 114 -20.91 8.24 3.73
CA ALA A 114 -20.86 7.93 2.30
C ALA A 114 -21.59 6.62 1.96
N LEU A 115 -21.43 5.55 2.76
CA LEU A 115 -22.10 4.26 2.54
C LEU A 115 -23.62 4.35 2.70
N ASN A 116 -24.09 5.14 3.68
CA ASN A 116 -25.52 5.36 3.88
C ASN A 116 -26.19 6.14 2.73
N GLN A 117 -25.42 6.83 1.88
CA GLN A 117 -25.92 7.51 0.69
C GLN A 117 -26.03 6.59 -0.53
N ILE A 118 -25.45 5.40 -0.46
CA ILE A 118 -25.52 4.40 -1.53
C ILE A 118 -26.77 3.57 -1.30
N ASP A 119 -27.49 3.18 -2.35
CA ASP A 119 -28.53 2.17 -2.22
C ASP A 119 -27.95 0.79 -1.87
N ASP A 120 -28.76 -0.10 -1.32
CA ASP A 120 -28.33 -1.45 -1.00
C ASP A 120 -28.15 -2.27 -2.27
N PHE A 121 -27.04 -3.01 -2.37
CA PHE A 121 -26.69 -3.71 -3.60
C PHE A 121 -25.90 -5.01 -3.36
N TYR A 122 -25.92 -5.84 -4.39
CA TYR A 122 -25.06 -7.01 -4.56
C TYR A 122 -24.20 -6.83 -5.82
N MET A 123 -22.96 -7.31 -5.77
CA MET A 123 -22.06 -7.31 -6.92
C MET A 123 -21.02 -8.42 -6.81
N GLU A 124 -20.62 -8.98 -7.95
CA GLU A 124 -19.47 -9.87 -8.06
C GLU A 124 -18.27 -9.16 -8.71
N VAL A 125 -17.08 -9.38 -8.16
CA VAL A 125 -15.81 -8.94 -8.74
C VAL A 125 -14.97 -10.17 -9.05
N LYS A 126 -14.84 -10.49 -10.33
CA LYS A 126 -14.07 -11.64 -10.82
C LYS A 126 -12.62 -11.26 -11.05
N TRP A 127 -11.71 -12.00 -10.46
CA TRP A 127 -10.27 -11.90 -10.64
C TRP A 127 -9.77 -13.10 -11.43
N GLU A 128 -9.30 -12.85 -12.64
CA GLU A 128 -8.71 -13.88 -13.51
C GLU A 128 -7.23 -13.57 -13.69
N PHE A 129 -6.35 -14.47 -13.28
CA PHE A 129 -4.91 -14.31 -13.48
C PHE A 129 -4.46 -15.11 -14.71
N CYS A 130 -3.78 -14.45 -15.65
CA CYS A 130 -3.34 -15.07 -16.89
C CYS A 130 -1.83 -14.96 -17.08
N SER A 131 -1.20 -16.02 -17.60
CA SER A 131 0.20 -16.01 -18.02
C SER A 131 0.33 -16.40 -19.49
N TRP A 132 1.26 -15.75 -20.19
CA TRP A 132 1.67 -16.15 -21.54
C TRP A 132 2.54 -17.41 -21.54
N VAL A 133 3.08 -17.80 -20.38
CA VAL A 133 3.90 -18.99 -20.23
C VAL A 133 2.98 -20.23 -20.20
N PRO A 134 3.18 -21.22 -21.09
CA PRO A 134 2.40 -22.44 -21.09
C PRO A 134 2.44 -23.14 -19.72
N LEU A 135 1.33 -23.77 -19.31
CA LEU A 135 1.12 -24.46 -18.02
C LEU A 135 1.01 -23.58 -16.77
N ILE A 136 1.64 -22.39 -16.72
CA ILE A 136 1.49 -21.48 -15.57
C ILE A 136 0.03 -21.00 -15.45
N SER A 137 -0.65 -20.77 -16.56
CA SER A 137 -2.05 -20.34 -16.58
C SER A 137 -3.03 -21.32 -15.91
N LYS A 138 -2.71 -22.61 -15.83
CA LYS A 138 -3.55 -23.63 -15.17
C LYS A 138 -3.42 -23.60 -13.64
N ILE A 139 -2.35 -23.01 -13.15
CA ILE A 139 -1.97 -23.03 -11.73
C ILE A 139 -2.32 -21.69 -11.08
N LEU A 140 -2.46 -20.61 -11.88
CA LEU A 140 -2.84 -19.30 -11.38
C LEU A 140 -4.23 -19.30 -10.72
N PRO A 141 -4.39 -18.52 -9.62
CA PRO A 141 -5.67 -18.43 -8.94
C PRO A 141 -6.71 -17.76 -9.85
N ASN A 142 -7.97 -18.13 -9.65
CA ASN A 142 -9.12 -17.36 -10.10
C ASN A 142 -9.99 -17.18 -8.86
N ASP A 143 -10.54 -15.99 -8.69
CA ASP A 143 -11.38 -15.67 -7.53
C ASP A 143 -12.61 -14.89 -7.97
N VAL A 144 -13.70 -15.07 -7.24
CA VAL A 144 -14.95 -14.33 -7.42
C VAL A 144 -15.32 -13.75 -6.07
N CYS A 145 -15.00 -12.48 -5.88
CA CYS A 145 -15.35 -11.80 -4.64
C CYS A 145 -16.81 -11.35 -4.72
N LYS A 146 -17.63 -11.71 -3.73
CA LYS A 146 -19.02 -11.28 -3.63
C LYS A 146 -19.12 -10.13 -2.64
N ILE A 147 -19.74 -9.03 -3.06
CA ILE A 147 -19.91 -7.83 -2.24
C ILE A 147 -21.39 -7.65 -1.98
N TYR A 148 -21.74 -7.61 -0.70
CA TYR A 148 -23.07 -7.22 -0.23
C TYR A 148 -22.93 -5.93 0.54
N LYS A 149 -23.77 -4.95 0.23
CA LYS A 149 -23.81 -3.67 0.93
C LYS A 149 -25.23 -3.42 1.44
N SER A 150 -25.38 -3.15 2.74
CA SER A 150 -26.65 -2.73 3.33
C SER A 150 -26.45 -1.63 4.38
N GLY A 151 -27.07 -0.47 4.19
CA GLY A 151 -26.83 0.71 5.04
C GLY A 151 -25.34 1.06 5.13
N SER A 152 -24.78 1.10 6.34
CA SER A 152 -23.34 1.27 6.59
C SER A 152 -22.59 -0.03 6.84
N LYS A 153 -23.12 -1.17 6.37
CA LYS A 153 -22.50 -2.50 6.51
C LYS A 153 -22.07 -3.03 5.15
N ILE A 154 -20.91 -3.66 5.12
CA ILE A 154 -20.39 -4.34 3.92
C ILE A 154 -19.99 -5.76 4.33
N ARG A 155 -20.36 -6.73 3.50
CA ARG A 155 -19.86 -8.10 3.55
C ARG A 155 -19.12 -8.37 2.24
N LEU A 156 -17.93 -8.94 2.36
CA LEU A 156 -17.10 -9.38 1.25
C LEU A 156 -16.76 -10.85 1.45
N ASP A 157 -17.28 -11.70 0.57
CA ASP A 157 -16.88 -13.12 0.54
C ASP A 157 -15.80 -13.31 -0.52
N SER A 158 -14.73 -14.02 -0.18
CA SER A 158 -13.55 -14.25 -1.03
C SER A 158 -13.09 -15.69 -0.91
N THR A 159 -12.63 -16.29 -2.02
CA THR A 159 -11.99 -17.61 -1.99
C THR A 159 -10.46 -17.54 -1.94
N LEU A 160 -9.91 -16.33 -2.06
CA LEU A 160 -8.48 -16.05 -2.04
C LEU A 160 -8.12 -15.36 -0.73
N ILE A 161 -7.30 -16.04 0.09
CA ILE A 161 -6.89 -15.58 1.42
C ILE A 161 -5.74 -14.56 1.30
N ASP A 162 -4.67 -14.92 0.60
CA ASP A 162 -3.53 -14.04 0.33
C ASP A 162 -2.99 -14.27 -1.09
N PHE A 163 -2.35 -13.24 -1.64
CA PHE A 163 -1.54 -13.35 -2.86
C PHE A 163 -0.31 -12.46 -2.70
N ASN A 164 0.77 -13.04 -2.19
CA ASN A 164 2.07 -12.38 -2.05
C ASN A 164 3.15 -13.23 -2.70
N GLU A 165 4.03 -12.58 -3.47
CA GLU A 165 5.22 -13.21 -4.07
C GLU A 165 4.96 -14.49 -4.89
N MET A 166 3.78 -14.65 -5.52
CA MET A 166 3.36 -15.87 -6.24
C MET A 166 3.03 -17.08 -5.36
N LYS A 167 2.82 -16.88 -4.06
CA LYS A 167 2.11 -17.81 -3.18
C LYS A 167 0.67 -17.36 -3.03
N TRP A 168 -0.26 -18.29 -3.09
CA TRP A 168 -1.67 -18.03 -2.80
C TRP A 168 -2.25 -19.15 -1.96
N GLU A 169 -3.13 -18.76 -1.05
CA GLU A 169 -3.89 -19.67 -0.21
C GLU A 169 -5.37 -19.52 -0.56
N ARG A 170 -6.05 -20.66 -0.67
CA ARG A 170 -7.49 -20.72 -0.92
C ARG A 170 -8.20 -21.13 0.36
N GLY A 171 -9.36 -20.53 0.58
CA GLY A 171 -10.29 -20.89 1.65
C GLY A 171 -11.53 -20.02 1.58
N ASP A 172 -12.58 -20.40 2.30
CA ASP A 172 -13.83 -19.64 2.32
C ASP A 172 -13.79 -18.57 3.41
N ILE A 173 -13.42 -17.34 3.01
CA ILE A 173 -13.21 -16.22 3.95
C ILE A 173 -14.26 -15.14 3.74
N THR A 174 -14.81 -14.66 4.85
CA THR A 174 -15.72 -13.51 4.86
C THR A 174 -15.07 -12.33 5.59
N PHE A 175 -15.13 -11.15 5.00
CA PHE A 175 -14.86 -9.89 5.69
C PHE A 175 -16.15 -9.15 5.95
N LEU A 176 -16.40 -8.83 7.22
CA LEU A 176 -17.53 -8.04 7.66
C LEU A 176 -17.05 -6.67 8.11
N PHE A 177 -17.62 -5.62 7.53
CA PHE A 177 -17.50 -4.25 8.01
C PHE A 177 -18.82 -3.79 8.59
N CYS A 178 -18.79 -3.29 9.82
CA CYS A 178 -19.94 -2.72 10.51
C CYS A 178 -19.62 -1.29 10.96
N GLY A 179 -20.15 -0.29 10.25
CA GLY A 179 -19.91 1.12 10.54
C GLY A 179 -20.43 1.61 11.91
N ASP A 180 -21.27 0.83 12.59
CA ASP A 180 -21.86 1.19 13.89
C ASP A 180 -21.07 0.69 15.11
N ASN A 181 -20.11 -0.22 14.94
CA ASN A 181 -19.41 -0.84 16.07
C ASN A 181 -18.10 -0.11 16.39
N ASP A 182 -17.82 0.15 17.67
CA ASP A 182 -16.69 0.99 18.11
C ASP A 182 -15.37 0.23 18.30
N ASN A 183 -15.42 -1.08 18.55
CA ASN A 183 -14.23 -1.85 18.94
C ASN A 183 -13.43 -2.44 17.76
N SER A 184 -14.07 -2.71 16.62
CA SER A 184 -13.41 -3.26 15.44
C SER A 184 -14.13 -2.81 14.17
N MET A 185 -13.37 -2.28 13.22
CA MET A 185 -13.91 -1.80 11.95
C MET A 185 -14.21 -2.96 10.99
N ILE A 186 -13.43 -4.04 11.09
CA ILE A 186 -13.49 -5.19 10.20
C ILE A 186 -13.35 -6.47 11.04
N THR A 187 -14.18 -7.47 10.75
CA THR A 187 -14.08 -8.83 11.28
C THR A 187 -13.81 -9.78 10.12
N ALA A 188 -12.76 -10.59 10.22
CA ALA A 188 -12.45 -11.65 9.27
C ALA A 188 -12.97 -12.98 9.81
N LEU A 189 -13.69 -13.75 8.99
CA LEU A 189 -14.23 -15.06 9.33
C LEU A 189 -13.58 -16.10 8.44
N ASP A 190 -13.19 -17.22 9.03
CA ASP A 190 -12.85 -18.43 8.33
C ASP A 190 -14.05 -19.39 8.39
N ASN A 191 -14.76 -19.53 7.27
CA ASN A 191 -15.98 -20.33 7.23
C ASN A 191 -15.67 -21.83 7.28
N ASP A 192 -14.49 -22.25 6.83
CA ASP A 192 -14.05 -23.66 6.86
C ASP A 192 -13.69 -24.08 8.29
N ALA A 193 -12.95 -23.23 9.01
CA ALA A 193 -12.57 -23.46 10.40
C ALA A 193 -13.68 -23.08 11.41
N LYS A 194 -14.74 -22.40 10.96
CA LYS A 194 -15.80 -21.82 11.80
C LYS A 194 -15.26 -20.96 12.92
N CYS A 195 -14.31 -20.08 12.60
CA CYS A 195 -13.76 -19.14 13.55
C CYS A 195 -13.72 -17.74 12.96
N TYR A 196 -13.52 -16.75 13.83
CA TYR A 196 -13.41 -15.35 13.43
C TYR A 196 -12.36 -14.62 14.23
N GLN A 197 -11.83 -13.56 13.63
CA GLN A 197 -10.86 -12.65 14.22
C GLN A 197 -11.32 -11.21 14.00
N TYR A 198 -11.19 -10.38 15.03
CA TYR A 198 -11.26 -8.94 14.86
C TYR A 198 -9.93 -8.45 14.31
N VAL A 199 -9.95 -7.75 13.17
CA VAL A 199 -8.76 -7.15 12.55
C VAL A 199 -8.09 -6.26 13.60
N ARG A 200 -6.88 -6.65 14.02
CA ARG A 200 -6.24 -6.07 15.21
C ARG A 200 -5.82 -4.64 14.90
N THR A 201 -6.18 -3.71 15.79
CA THR A 201 -5.74 -2.30 15.67
C THR A 201 -4.47 -2.01 16.46
N GLN A 202 -4.03 -2.94 17.31
CA GLN A 202 -2.84 -2.83 18.14
C GLN A 202 -2.05 -4.13 18.02
N GLU A 203 -0.79 -3.97 17.65
CA GLU A 203 0.20 -5.04 17.67
C GLU A 203 0.91 -5.05 19.02
N SER A 204 1.26 -6.24 19.46
CA SER A 204 2.12 -6.46 20.62
C SER A 204 3.54 -5.94 20.35
N GLU A 205 4.27 -5.67 21.44
CA GLU A 205 5.68 -5.29 21.34
C GLU A 205 6.52 -6.39 20.64
N VAL A 206 6.16 -7.66 20.77
CA VAL A 206 6.87 -8.77 20.11
C VAL A 206 6.70 -8.70 18.60
N GLU A 207 5.48 -8.52 18.11
CA GLU A 207 5.17 -8.40 16.67
C GLU A 207 5.90 -7.21 16.04
N ILE A 208 5.95 -6.06 16.74
CA ILE A 208 6.70 -4.89 16.27
C ILE A 208 8.19 -5.21 16.15
N GLN A 209 8.76 -5.94 17.12
CA GLN A 209 10.16 -6.33 17.09
C GLN A 209 10.46 -7.35 15.97
N ASP A 210 9.55 -8.28 15.69
CA ASP A 210 9.64 -9.23 14.58
C ASP A 210 9.59 -8.49 13.22
N GLU A 211 8.70 -7.52 13.06
CA GLU A 211 8.63 -6.69 11.86
C GLU A 211 9.91 -5.90 11.65
N ILE A 212 10.50 -5.34 12.71
CA ILE A 212 11.79 -4.63 12.61
C ILE A 212 12.90 -5.58 12.12
N ASP A 213 12.95 -6.80 12.63
CA ASP A 213 13.91 -7.80 12.15
C ASP A 213 13.74 -8.08 10.65
N LEU A 214 12.49 -8.27 10.21
CA LEU A 214 12.15 -8.48 8.81
C LEU A 214 12.53 -7.27 7.93
N LEU A 215 12.22 -6.05 8.36
CA LEU A 215 12.55 -4.81 7.65
C LEU A 215 14.07 -4.65 7.48
N MET A 216 14.83 -4.98 8.52
CA MET A 216 16.28 -4.91 8.47
C MET A 216 16.90 -6.00 7.58
N MET A 217 16.22 -7.14 7.35
CA MET A 217 16.65 -8.26 6.51
C MET A 217 16.14 -8.20 5.07
N SER A 218 15.12 -7.40 4.81
CA SER A 218 14.47 -7.30 3.51
C SER A 218 14.98 -6.12 2.68
N ASP A 219 14.73 -6.20 1.38
CA ASP A 219 15.08 -5.13 0.46
C ASP A 219 14.19 -3.90 0.69
N ILE A 220 14.77 -2.71 0.73
CA ILE A 220 13.97 -1.48 0.77
C ILE A 220 13.49 -1.19 -0.66
N VAL A 221 12.17 -1.22 -0.86
CA VAL A 221 11.56 -1.04 -2.19
C VAL A 221 10.61 0.16 -2.19
N THR A 222 10.73 1.01 -3.21
CA THR A 222 9.70 1.99 -3.56
C THR A 222 9.27 1.72 -5.00
N ALA A 223 7.97 1.67 -5.21
CA ALA A 223 7.34 1.49 -6.51
C ALA A 223 6.32 2.60 -6.69
N ASN A 224 6.39 3.32 -7.81
CA ASN A 224 5.43 4.35 -8.15
C ASN A 224 5.01 4.18 -9.60
N PHE A 225 3.71 4.29 -9.86
CA PHE A 225 3.20 4.42 -11.22
C PHE A 225 3.37 5.88 -11.67
N SER A 226 4.04 6.09 -12.81
CA SER A 226 4.05 7.41 -13.43
C SER A 226 2.72 7.60 -14.17
N THR A 227 1.95 8.59 -13.72
CA THR A 227 0.67 8.98 -14.33
C THR A 227 0.81 10.17 -15.28
N LYS A 228 2.00 10.76 -15.35
CA LYS A 228 2.26 12.04 -16.05
C LYS A 228 1.86 12.02 -17.53
N ASN A 229 1.99 10.86 -18.18
CA ASN A 229 1.75 10.70 -19.62
C ASN A 229 0.68 9.62 -19.91
N VAL A 230 -0.19 9.31 -18.95
CA VAL A 230 -1.23 8.31 -19.17
C VAL A 230 -2.28 8.87 -20.11
N SER A 231 -2.53 8.13 -21.20
CA SER A 231 -3.57 8.46 -22.18
C SER A 231 -4.34 7.20 -22.57
N PHE A 232 -5.58 7.40 -23.02
CA PHE A 232 -6.48 6.33 -23.40
C PHE A 232 -6.76 6.42 -24.89
N THR A 233 -6.51 5.33 -25.62
CA THR A 233 -6.84 5.24 -27.05
C THR A 233 -7.85 4.14 -27.25
N GLN A 234 -9.00 4.49 -27.84
CA GLN A 234 -10.05 3.53 -28.14
C GLN A 234 -9.52 2.46 -29.12
N VAL A 235 -9.77 1.20 -28.80
CA VAL A 235 -9.38 0.07 -29.63
C VAL A 235 -10.27 0.05 -30.86
N LYS A 236 -9.69 -0.16 -32.04
CA LYS A 236 -10.43 -0.24 -33.31
C LYS A 236 -10.44 -1.66 -33.86
N THR A 237 -11.54 -2.02 -34.53
CA THR A 237 -11.73 -3.29 -35.24
C THR A 237 -12.02 -3.07 -36.72
N GLY A 238 -11.67 -4.05 -37.56
CA GLY A 238 -11.93 -4.05 -39.01
C GLY A 238 -10.68 -3.73 -39.85
N TRP A 239 -10.50 -4.49 -40.95
CA TRP A 239 -9.30 -4.39 -41.81
C TRP A 239 -9.40 -3.25 -42.85
N PHE A 240 -10.62 -2.95 -43.31
CA PHE A 240 -10.92 -1.93 -44.33
C PHE A 240 -11.69 -0.72 -43.78
N PHE A 241 -12.60 -0.93 -42.82
CA PHE A 241 -13.28 0.13 -42.08
C PHE A 241 -12.92 -0.01 -40.61
N ARG A 242 -12.24 1.01 -40.06
CA ARG A 242 -11.84 1.03 -38.66
C ARG A 242 -13.00 1.57 -37.83
N GLU A 243 -13.76 0.67 -37.22
CA GLU A 243 -14.81 1.00 -36.25
C GLU A 243 -14.29 0.86 -34.83
N ASP A 244 -14.90 1.58 -33.90
CA ASP A 244 -14.55 1.47 -32.49
C ASP A 244 -15.01 0.11 -31.95
N LYS A 245 -14.09 -0.58 -31.26
CA LYS A 245 -14.33 -1.91 -30.72
C LYS A 245 -15.26 -1.81 -29.52
N LYS A 246 -16.46 -2.35 -29.68
CA LYS A 246 -17.42 -2.57 -28.61
C LYS A 246 -17.42 -4.03 -28.21
N GLU A 247 -17.39 -4.28 -26.92
CA GLU A 247 -17.46 -5.63 -26.35
C GLU A 247 -18.64 -5.73 -25.38
N THR A 248 -19.38 -6.83 -25.46
CA THR A 248 -20.37 -7.16 -24.43
C THR A 248 -19.66 -7.92 -23.32
N ILE A 249 -19.51 -7.30 -22.16
CA ILE A 249 -18.86 -7.90 -20.99
C ILE A 249 -19.93 -8.34 -19.99
N ALA A 250 -19.68 -9.48 -19.33
CA ALA A 250 -20.60 -10.11 -18.39
C ALA A 250 -21.98 -10.45 -19.01
N GLY A 251 -22.06 -10.57 -20.35
CA GLY A 251 -23.30 -10.86 -21.07
C GLY A 251 -24.32 -9.72 -21.12
N GLN A 252 -24.06 -8.59 -20.44
CA GLN A 252 -25.07 -7.56 -20.21
C GLN A 252 -24.60 -6.13 -20.53
N TYR A 253 -23.31 -5.83 -20.36
CA TYR A 253 -22.81 -4.46 -20.49
C TYR A 253 -22.09 -4.23 -21.81
N LYS A 254 -22.60 -3.30 -22.63
CA LYS A 254 -21.91 -2.84 -23.83
C LYS A 254 -20.82 -1.85 -23.42
N CYS A 255 -19.57 -2.21 -23.69
CA CYS A 255 -18.42 -1.45 -23.24
C CYS A 255 -17.57 -1.00 -24.42
N ASP A 256 -17.02 0.21 -24.32
CA ASP A 256 -15.96 0.70 -25.20
C ASP A 256 -14.60 0.25 -24.65
N LEU A 257 -13.79 -0.40 -25.48
CA LEU A 257 -12.47 -0.88 -25.10
C LEU A 257 -11.39 0.18 -25.37
N TYR A 258 -10.51 0.42 -24.38
CA TYR A 258 -9.39 1.35 -24.48
C TYR A 258 -8.05 0.67 -24.16
N HIS A 259 -7.02 1.05 -24.90
CA HIS A 259 -5.63 0.82 -24.49
C HIS A 259 -5.18 1.94 -23.55
N VAL A 260 -4.50 1.56 -22.47
CA VAL A 260 -3.85 2.49 -21.55
C VAL A 260 -2.40 2.67 -21.99
N ASN A 261 -2.09 3.84 -22.52
CA ASN A 261 -0.75 4.19 -23.00
C ASN A 261 -0.02 5.01 -21.95
N GLY A 262 1.32 4.94 -21.96
CA GLY A 262 2.17 5.77 -21.11
C GLY A 262 2.22 5.35 -19.62
N LEU A 263 1.54 4.27 -19.24
CA LEU A 263 1.65 3.71 -17.89
C LEU A 263 3.03 3.09 -17.69
N THR A 264 3.85 3.70 -16.84
CA THR A 264 5.16 3.16 -16.45
C THR A 264 5.21 2.88 -14.96
N LEU A 265 5.72 1.70 -14.60
CA LEU A 265 6.07 1.36 -13.24
C LEU A 265 7.54 1.68 -13.03
N GLU A 266 7.83 2.64 -12.16
CA GLU A 266 9.17 2.94 -11.70
C GLU A 266 9.40 2.30 -10.35
N GLN A 267 10.34 1.36 -10.29
CA GLN A 267 10.75 0.70 -9.08
C GLN A 267 12.19 1.04 -8.76
N LYS A 268 12.46 1.42 -7.51
CA LYS A 268 13.81 1.56 -6.97
C LYS A 268 13.99 0.58 -5.82
N LYS A 269 15.17 -0.02 -5.77
CA LYS A 269 15.51 -1.06 -4.80
C LYS A 269 16.84 -0.77 -4.15
N ARG A 270 16.84 -0.64 -2.83
CA ARG A 270 17.99 -0.34 -1.94
C ARG A 270 18.34 -1.58 -1.11
N ARG A 271 19.64 -1.81 -0.92
CA ARG A 271 20.20 -3.04 -0.30
C ARG A 271 21.47 -2.78 0.52
N GLU A 272 21.85 -1.53 0.70
CA GLU A 272 23.08 -1.10 1.36
C GLU A 272 23.13 -1.40 2.86
N HIS A 273 22.01 -1.81 3.48
CA HIS A 273 21.90 -2.28 4.87
C HIS A 273 21.97 -3.79 5.03
N LEU A 274 21.91 -4.53 3.92
CA LEU A 274 21.89 -5.98 3.91
C LEU A 274 23.30 -6.56 3.95
N ASN A 275 23.50 -7.58 4.78
CA ASN A 275 24.73 -8.36 4.78
C ASN A 275 24.69 -9.44 3.69
N ARG A 276 25.77 -10.22 3.54
CA ARG A 276 25.85 -11.26 2.49
C ARG A 276 24.79 -12.34 2.65
N ASP A 277 24.48 -12.73 3.89
CA ASP A 277 23.51 -13.79 4.17
C ASP A 277 22.08 -13.34 3.84
N ASP A 278 21.73 -12.10 4.18
CA ASP A 278 20.47 -11.47 3.78
C ASP A 278 20.33 -11.45 2.25
N LEU A 279 21.39 -11.05 1.55
CA LEU A 279 21.40 -10.99 0.09
C LEU A 279 21.22 -12.37 -0.56
N LEU A 280 21.75 -13.42 0.06
CA LEU A 280 21.57 -14.81 -0.39
C LEU A 280 20.13 -15.27 -0.14
N LYS A 281 19.60 -15.06 1.08
CA LYS A 281 18.21 -15.38 1.43
C LYS A 281 17.21 -14.67 0.52
N ASN A 282 17.42 -13.38 0.24
CA ASN A 282 16.54 -12.60 -0.64
C ASN A 282 16.66 -12.99 -2.13
N LYS A 283 17.72 -13.71 -2.53
CA LYS A 283 17.85 -14.27 -3.89
C LYS A 283 17.18 -15.64 -3.97
N THR A 284 17.35 -16.50 -2.96
CA THR A 284 16.76 -17.83 -2.93
C THR A 284 15.25 -17.78 -2.72
N SER A 285 14.73 -16.87 -1.88
CA SER A 285 13.29 -16.71 -1.65
C SER A 285 12.49 -16.43 -2.93
N ILE A 286 13.07 -15.67 -3.88
CA ILE A 286 12.46 -15.40 -5.19
C ILE A 286 12.40 -16.68 -6.05
N VAL A 287 13.41 -17.55 -5.97
CA VAL A 287 13.48 -18.81 -6.73
C VAL A 287 12.58 -19.87 -6.10
N ASP A 288 12.52 -19.93 -4.76
CA ASP A 288 11.67 -20.85 -4.01
C ASP A 288 10.18 -20.49 -4.19
N SER A 289 9.86 -19.19 -4.24
CA SER A 289 8.50 -18.71 -4.54
C SER A 289 8.07 -18.98 -6.00
N LEU A 290 9.02 -19.16 -6.92
CA LEU A 290 8.75 -19.59 -8.29
C LEU A 290 8.65 -21.12 -8.46
N THR A 291 9.11 -21.92 -7.49
CA THR A 291 9.19 -23.39 -7.60
C THR A 291 8.29 -24.16 -6.63
N ALA A 292 7.51 -23.46 -5.80
CA ALA A 292 6.43 -24.01 -4.95
C ALA A 292 6.86 -25.23 -4.08
N LYS A 293 8.12 -25.29 -3.67
CA LYS A 293 8.66 -26.40 -2.86
C LYS A 293 9.65 -25.93 -1.81
N SER A 294 9.17 -25.23 -0.78
CA SER A 294 9.77 -25.31 0.55
C SER A 294 8.91 -24.60 1.59
N SER A 295 8.16 -25.40 2.36
CA SER A 295 7.86 -25.08 3.75
C SER A 295 9.14 -25.32 4.54
N ILE A 296 9.89 -24.26 4.83
CA ILE A 296 10.94 -24.33 5.83
C ILE A 296 10.21 -24.46 7.17
N VAL A 297 10.15 -25.69 7.69
CA VAL A 297 9.73 -25.96 9.06
C VAL A 297 10.83 -25.39 9.95
N VAL A 298 10.61 -24.18 10.46
CA VAL A 298 11.42 -23.61 11.54
C VAL A 298 10.91 -24.25 12.83
N ASP A 299 11.81 -24.90 13.57
CA ASP A 299 11.51 -25.45 14.89
C ASP A 299 11.02 -24.31 15.81
N PRO A 300 9.79 -24.37 16.34
CA PRO A 300 9.20 -23.30 17.14
C PRO A 300 9.95 -23.02 18.45
N ASN A 301 10.90 -23.88 18.85
CA ASN A 301 11.69 -23.72 20.08
C ASN A 301 13.05 -23.04 19.90
N ILE A 302 13.43 -22.61 18.69
CA ILE A 302 14.68 -21.87 18.47
C ILE A 302 14.41 -20.37 18.58
N GLU A 303 14.82 -19.74 19.69
CA GLU A 303 14.90 -18.28 19.77
C GLU A 303 15.88 -17.76 18.71
N ILE A 304 15.36 -17.22 17.62
CA ILE A 304 16.18 -16.53 16.62
C ILE A 304 16.67 -15.23 17.27
N PRO A 305 17.99 -15.03 17.41
CA PRO A 305 18.50 -13.82 18.06
C PRO A 305 18.10 -12.58 17.25
N ARG A 306 17.60 -11.57 17.97
CA ARG A 306 17.18 -10.28 17.41
C ARG A 306 18.30 -9.64 16.59
N ARG A 307 17.95 -9.02 15.46
CA ARG A 307 18.93 -8.31 14.65
C ARG A 307 19.41 -7.06 15.38
N THR A 308 20.71 -7.00 15.60
CA THR A 308 21.37 -5.86 16.23
C THR A 308 21.49 -4.69 15.25
N SER A 309 21.54 -3.47 15.81
CA SER A 309 21.81 -2.27 15.00
C SER A 309 23.14 -2.40 14.27
N LEU A 310 23.18 -1.86 13.05
CA LEU A 310 24.44 -1.69 12.32
C LEU A 310 25.35 -0.71 13.05
N SER A 311 26.66 -0.84 12.84
CA SER A 311 27.64 0.07 13.42
C SER A 311 27.34 1.53 13.07
N PRO A 312 27.46 2.48 14.03
CA PRO A 312 27.22 3.89 13.77
C PRO A 312 28.07 4.38 12.59
N LEU A 313 27.42 5.07 11.65
CA LEU A 313 28.09 5.65 10.49
C LEU A 313 28.86 6.91 10.90
N GLN A 314 30.03 7.12 10.30
CA GLN A 314 30.78 8.37 10.49
C GLN A 314 30.01 9.53 9.84
N ASN A 315 29.88 10.64 10.58
CA ASN A 315 29.33 11.87 10.03
C ASN A 315 30.24 12.35 8.89
N ARG A 316 29.66 12.51 7.70
CA ARG A 316 30.35 13.20 6.60
C ARG A 316 30.32 14.70 6.90
N ASN A 317 31.45 15.38 6.73
CA ASN A 317 31.55 16.85 6.89
C ASN A 317 30.88 17.56 5.69
N ILE A 318 29.56 17.42 5.57
CA ILE A 318 28.75 18.10 4.56
C ILE A 318 28.17 19.36 5.19
N THR A 319 28.30 20.50 4.52
CA THR A 319 27.70 21.75 4.98
C THR A 319 26.25 21.89 4.52
N TRP A 320 25.46 22.72 5.22
CA TRP A 320 24.10 23.01 4.80
C TRP A 320 24.06 23.63 3.40
N GLU A 321 25.04 24.49 3.10
CA GLU A 321 25.18 25.17 1.83
C GLU A 321 25.50 24.20 0.68
N GLU A 322 26.33 23.18 0.90
CA GLU A 322 26.55 22.10 -0.08
C GLU A 322 25.28 21.27 -0.31
N TYR A 323 24.54 20.97 0.76
CA TYR A 323 23.28 20.24 0.66
C TYR A 323 22.24 21.03 -0.14
N ILE A 324 21.88 22.25 0.30
CA ILE A 324 20.76 23.01 -0.24
C ILE A 324 21.02 23.59 -1.64
N ASN A 325 22.28 23.70 -2.08
CA ASN A 325 22.61 24.15 -3.44
C ASN A 325 22.73 23.00 -4.44
N SER A 326 22.56 21.76 -4.00
CA SER A 326 22.57 20.58 -4.88
C SER A 326 21.29 20.48 -5.72
N GLU A 327 21.36 19.77 -6.84
CA GLU A 327 20.16 19.54 -7.66
C GLU A 327 19.08 18.76 -6.86
N PRO A 328 17.78 19.02 -7.10
CA PRO A 328 16.69 18.30 -6.44
C PRO A 328 16.85 16.77 -6.52
N GLY A 329 16.94 16.13 -5.35
CA GLY A 329 17.15 14.68 -5.24
C GLY A 329 18.59 14.18 -5.49
N ASN A 330 19.55 15.06 -5.80
CA ASN A 330 20.96 14.71 -6.04
C ASN A 330 21.90 15.47 -5.07
N TYR A 331 21.68 15.27 -3.77
CA TYR A 331 22.48 15.88 -2.71
C TYR A 331 23.49 14.87 -2.12
N PRO A 332 24.60 15.34 -1.49
CA PRO A 332 25.57 14.47 -0.85
C PRO A 332 24.94 13.56 0.22
N ALA A 333 25.37 12.30 0.28
CA ALA A 333 24.85 11.33 1.23
C ALA A 333 25.03 11.78 2.70
N LEU A 334 23.94 12.00 3.42
CA LEU A 334 23.99 12.53 4.80
C LEU A 334 24.60 11.55 5.83
N ALA A 335 24.50 10.24 5.57
CA ALA A 335 25.14 9.21 6.38
C ALA A 335 25.70 8.07 5.52
N ARG A 336 24.83 7.24 4.94
CA ARG A 336 25.23 6.12 4.07
C ARG A 336 25.11 6.50 2.60
N GLU A 337 26.08 6.07 1.80
CA GLU A 337 25.95 6.12 0.35
C GLU A 337 24.81 5.23 -0.12
N ILE A 338 23.85 5.84 -0.78
CA ILE A 338 22.65 5.17 -1.24
C ILE A 338 22.94 4.53 -2.58
N VAL A 339 23.03 3.20 -2.61
CA VAL A 339 23.17 2.43 -3.85
C VAL A 339 21.84 1.76 -4.16
N PHE A 340 21.18 2.20 -5.23
CA PHE A 340 19.91 1.62 -5.64
C PHE A 340 19.91 1.16 -7.08
N LYS A 341 19.19 0.07 -7.34
CA LYS A 341 18.86 -0.38 -8.69
C LYS A 341 17.53 0.23 -9.10
N ARG A 342 17.53 1.01 -10.18
CA ARG A 342 16.31 1.49 -10.83
C ARG A 342 15.86 0.48 -11.88
N SER A 343 14.58 0.18 -11.89
CA SER A 343 13.90 -0.54 -12.95
C SER A 343 12.72 0.30 -13.41
N GLN A 344 12.58 0.48 -14.72
CA GLN A 344 11.42 1.13 -15.30
C GLN A 344 10.81 0.18 -16.32
N LYS A 345 9.52 -0.06 -16.19
CA LYS A 345 8.80 -0.94 -17.10
C LYS A 345 7.54 -0.28 -17.61
N GLN A 346 7.38 -0.26 -18.93
CA GLN A 346 6.11 0.13 -19.54
C GLN A 346 5.12 -1.02 -19.40
N LEU A 347 3.93 -0.69 -18.89
CA LEU A 347 2.86 -1.64 -18.67
C LEU A 347 1.82 -1.44 -19.77
N LYS A 348 1.46 -2.54 -20.45
CA LYS A 348 0.35 -2.55 -21.40
C LYS A 348 -0.90 -2.98 -20.65
N ALA A 349 -1.82 -2.05 -20.42
CA ALA A 349 -3.10 -2.34 -19.79
C ALA A 349 -4.25 -2.04 -20.76
N THR A 350 -5.39 -2.71 -20.56
CA THR A 350 -6.63 -2.42 -21.27
C THR A 350 -7.76 -2.22 -20.29
N ILE A 351 -8.68 -1.34 -20.63
CA ILE A 351 -9.85 -1.03 -19.80
C ILE A 351 -11.10 -0.97 -20.67
N SER A 352 -12.18 -1.56 -20.19
CA SER A 352 -13.48 -1.57 -20.84
C SER A 352 -14.44 -0.71 -20.02
N MET A 353 -14.97 0.34 -20.65
CA MET A 353 -15.78 1.36 -20.00
C MET A 353 -17.24 1.24 -20.44
N CYS A 354 -18.17 1.23 -19.49
CA CYS A 354 -19.62 1.23 -19.74
C CYS A 354 -20.21 2.58 -19.32
N SER A 355 -20.95 3.24 -20.21
CA SER A 355 -21.60 4.52 -19.90
C SER A 355 -22.84 4.37 -19.02
N ASP A 356 -23.48 3.20 -19.07
CA ASP A 356 -24.84 2.99 -18.55
C ASP A 356 -24.84 2.09 -17.30
N PHE A 357 -23.68 1.94 -16.65
CA PHE A 357 -23.61 1.16 -15.42
C PHE A 357 -24.31 1.90 -14.27
N PRO A 358 -25.11 1.22 -13.43
CA PRO A 358 -25.93 1.90 -12.43
C PRO A 358 -25.12 2.52 -11.27
N LEU A 359 -23.91 2.02 -11.01
CA LEU A 359 -23.04 2.52 -9.95
C LEU A 359 -22.07 3.58 -10.49
N SER A 360 -21.84 4.64 -9.73
CA SER A 360 -20.81 5.62 -10.06
C SER A 360 -19.41 5.14 -9.63
N LEU A 361 -18.37 5.71 -10.25
CA LEU A 361 -16.99 5.41 -9.87
C LEU A 361 -16.64 5.87 -8.45
N ASP A 362 -17.11 7.05 -8.07
CA ASP A 362 -16.88 7.62 -6.73
C ASP A 362 -17.51 6.74 -5.64
N THR A 363 -18.70 6.20 -5.94
CA THR A 363 -19.39 5.24 -5.08
C THR A 363 -18.57 3.96 -4.87
N LEU A 364 -17.99 3.41 -5.94
CA LEU A 364 -17.13 2.22 -5.86
C LEU A 364 -15.86 2.50 -5.04
N LEU A 365 -15.25 3.67 -5.20
CA LEU A 365 -14.05 4.04 -4.45
C LEU A 365 -14.30 4.08 -2.93
N ASN A 366 -15.48 4.53 -2.48
CA ASN A 366 -15.87 4.50 -1.07
C ASN A 366 -15.99 3.07 -0.53
N VAL A 367 -16.59 2.16 -1.31
CA VAL A 367 -16.70 0.73 -0.96
C VAL A 367 -15.30 0.10 -0.90
N PHE A 368 -14.47 0.38 -1.92
CA PHE A 368 -13.09 -0.08 -1.98
C PHE A 368 -12.22 0.47 -0.87
N GLU A 369 -12.49 1.67 -0.36
CA GLU A 369 -11.76 2.21 0.78
C GLU A 369 -11.99 1.40 2.07
N VAL A 370 -13.19 0.84 2.25
CA VAL A 370 -13.51 -0.02 3.39
C VAL A 370 -12.82 -1.37 3.29
N ILE A 371 -12.82 -1.98 2.10
CA ILE A 371 -12.19 -3.29 1.86
C ILE A 371 -10.70 -3.19 1.47
N ALA A 372 -10.15 -1.97 1.43
CA ALA A 372 -8.74 -1.68 1.07
C ALA A 372 -7.66 -2.31 1.96
N PRO A 373 -7.91 -2.68 3.23
CA PRO A 373 -6.94 -3.45 4.01
C PRO A 373 -6.52 -4.75 3.30
N LEU A 374 -7.34 -5.25 2.38
CA LEU A 374 -6.95 -6.30 1.44
C LEU A 374 -6.01 -5.74 0.36
N LYS A 375 -4.76 -6.24 0.34
CA LYS A 375 -3.66 -5.74 -0.48
C LYS A 375 -3.99 -5.57 -1.98
N HIS A 376 -4.86 -6.41 -2.56
CA HIS A 376 -5.23 -6.36 -3.99
C HIS A 376 -6.23 -5.25 -4.32
N PHE A 377 -7.16 -4.95 -3.42
CA PHE A 377 -8.12 -3.86 -3.60
C PHE A 377 -7.47 -2.49 -3.49
N SER A 378 -6.41 -2.35 -2.68
CA SER A 378 -5.63 -1.11 -2.60
C SER A 378 -5.01 -0.73 -3.95
N LYS A 379 -4.37 -1.68 -4.65
CA LYS A 379 -3.78 -1.45 -5.99
C LYS A 379 -4.85 -1.13 -7.03
N LEU A 380 -5.99 -1.82 -6.98
CA LEU A 380 -7.11 -1.57 -7.89
C LEU A 380 -7.69 -0.17 -7.67
N ARG A 381 -7.88 0.25 -6.41
CA ARG A 381 -8.34 1.58 -6.04
C ARG A 381 -7.38 2.65 -6.57
N ASP A 382 -6.08 2.49 -6.38
CA ASP A 382 -5.07 3.43 -6.86
C ASP A 382 -5.12 3.57 -8.39
N PHE A 383 -5.36 2.47 -9.12
CA PHE A 383 -5.54 2.50 -10.57
C PHE A 383 -6.85 3.17 -11.00
N ILE A 384 -7.96 2.91 -10.30
CA ILE A 384 -9.27 3.50 -10.61
C ILE A 384 -9.29 5.00 -10.27
N SER A 385 -8.48 5.43 -9.31
CA SER A 385 -8.32 6.85 -8.95
C SER A 385 -7.61 7.67 -10.04
N LEU A 386 -7.11 7.03 -11.11
CA LEU A 386 -6.65 7.73 -12.30
C LEU A 386 -7.84 8.42 -13.00
N LYS A 387 -7.57 9.47 -13.78
CA LYS A 387 -8.60 10.09 -14.63
C LYS A 387 -8.97 9.16 -15.79
N LEU A 388 -9.80 8.17 -15.49
CA LEU A 388 -10.30 7.21 -16.47
C LEU A 388 -11.18 7.90 -17.52
N PRO A 389 -11.40 7.27 -18.69
CA PRO A 389 -12.42 7.72 -19.63
C PRO A 389 -13.81 7.78 -18.98
N LYS A 390 -14.78 8.41 -19.65
CA LYS A 390 -16.15 8.53 -19.13
C LYS A 390 -16.81 7.15 -18.98
N GLY A 391 -17.49 6.92 -17.86
CA GLY A 391 -18.25 5.70 -17.57
C GLY A 391 -17.68 4.91 -16.40
N PHE A 392 -18.15 3.69 -16.21
CA PHE A 392 -17.71 2.75 -15.19
C PHE A 392 -16.78 1.68 -15.77
N PRO A 393 -15.66 1.34 -15.12
CA PRO A 393 -14.68 0.39 -15.63
C PRO A 393 -15.09 -1.06 -15.39
N ILE A 394 -15.96 -1.61 -16.24
CA ILE A 394 -16.49 -2.99 -16.11
C ILE A 394 -15.40 -4.06 -16.17
N SER A 395 -14.33 -3.84 -16.95
CA SER A 395 -13.19 -4.75 -16.96
C SER A 395 -11.87 -4.01 -17.05
N ILE A 396 -10.90 -4.48 -16.28
CA ILE A 396 -9.55 -3.91 -16.18
C ILE A 396 -8.56 -5.04 -16.32
N HIS A 397 -7.65 -4.95 -17.29
CA HIS A 397 -6.56 -5.91 -17.46
C HIS A 397 -5.22 -5.21 -17.27
N ILE A 398 -4.52 -5.56 -16.19
CA ILE A 398 -3.25 -4.93 -15.80
C ILE A 398 -2.17 -6.01 -15.65
N PRO A 399 -0.96 -5.79 -16.20
CA PRO A 399 0.18 -6.66 -15.95
C PRO A 399 0.66 -6.48 -14.50
N ILE A 400 0.71 -7.58 -13.74
CA ILE A 400 1.15 -7.59 -12.34
C ILE A 400 2.68 -7.79 -12.28
N ILE A 401 3.19 -8.81 -12.98
CA ILE A 401 4.63 -9.06 -13.17
C ILE A 401 4.92 -9.43 -14.64
N PRO A 402 6.19 -9.56 -15.10
CA PRO A 402 6.49 -9.82 -16.51
C PRO A 402 5.81 -11.01 -17.17
N THR A 403 5.41 -12.01 -16.39
CA THR A 403 4.78 -13.22 -16.89
C THR A 403 3.31 -13.35 -16.50
N VAL A 404 2.76 -12.48 -15.65
CA VAL A 404 1.39 -12.61 -15.13
C VAL A 404 0.64 -11.29 -15.22
N GLY A 405 -0.53 -11.32 -15.86
CA GLY A 405 -1.52 -10.25 -15.82
C GLY A 405 -2.72 -10.64 -14.97
N ALA A 406 -3.41 -9.65 -14.42
CA ALA A 406 -4.68 -9.82 -13.74
C ALA A 406 -5.77 -9.10 -14.54
N LYS A 407 -6.87 -9.80 -14.78
CA LYS A 407 -8.10 -9.28 -15.37
C LYS A 407 -9.16 -9.24 -14.29
N ILE A 408 -9.56 -8.03 -13.92
CA ILE A 408 -10.66 -7.76 -12.99
C ILE A 408 -11.91 -7.51 -13.83
N THR A 409 -13.03 -8.13 -13.48
CA THR A 409 -14.32 -7.91 -14.16
C THR A 409 -15.44 -7.77 -13.15
N PHE A 410 -16.21 -6.69 -13.25
CA PHE A 410 -17.40 -6.45 -12.45
C PHE A 410 -18.60 -7.14 -13.12
N THR A 411 -19.27 -8.03 -12.40
CA THR A 411 -20.37 -8.85 -12.91
C THR A 411 -21.52 -8.92 -11.91
N ASP A 412 -22.69 -9.35 -12.37
CA ASP A 412 -23.85 -9.67 -11.52
C ASP A 412 -24.23 -8.56 -10.53
N PHE A 413 -24.25 -7.31 -11.00
CA PHE A 413 -24.64 -6.17 -10.19
C PHE A 413 -26.16 -6.00 -10.16
N GLU A 414 -26.72 -5.83 -8.97
CA GLU A 414 -28.11 -5.44 -8.79
C GLU A 414 -28.32 -4.69 -7.47
N PHE A 415 -29.20 -3.68 -7.52
CA PHE A 415 -29.73 -3.08 -6.30
C PHE A 415 -30.71 -4.05 -5.64
N ARG A 416 -30.53 -4.31 -4.34
CA ARG A 416 -31.35 -5.26 -3.57
C ARG A 416 -31.84 -4.57 -2.31
N SER A 417 -33.15 -4.48 -2.15
CA SER A 417 -33.79 -3.93 -0.93
C SER A 417 -34.05 -4.99 0.15
N ASN A 418 -33.78 -6.26 -0.13
CA ASN A 418 -34.14 -7.41 0.71
C ASN A 418 -32.91 -8.22 1.19
N ILE A 419 -31.76 -7.57 1.34
CA ILE A 419 -30.57 -8.22 1.88
C ILE A 419 -30.82 -8.52 3.37
N SER A 420 -30.71 -9.80 3.75
CA SER A 420 -30.93 -10.20 5.15
C SER A 420 -29.91 -9.53 6.07
N PRO A 421 -30.36 -8.86 7.17
CA PRO A 421 -29.47 -8.28 8.16
C PRO A 421 -28.52 -9.30 8.80
N GLU A 422 -28.92 -10.57 8.87
CA GLU A 422 -28.13 -11.67 9.46
C GLU A 422 -26.84 -11.95 8.70
N LEU A 423 -26.77 -11.64 7.40
CA LEU A 423 -25.56 -11.81 6.59
C LEU A 423 -24.37 -11.00 7.13
N PHE A 424 -24.63 -9.92 7.87
CA PHE A 424 -23.61 -9.02 8.40
C PHE A 424 -23.23 -9.32 9.85
N ASN A 425 -23.71 -10.43 10.40
CA ASN A 425 -23.37 -10.89 11.75
C ASN A 425 -22.41 -12.09 11.68
N VAL A 426 -21.60 -12.24 12.72
CA VAL A 426 -20.85 -13.48 12.93
C VAL A 426 -21.85 -14.58 13.30
N PRO A 427 -21.84 -15.75 12.64
CA PRO A 427 -22.72 -16.86 13.00
C PRO A 427 -22.47 -17.33 14.44
N GLU A 428 -23.54 -17.75 15.12
CA GLU A 428 -23.47 -18.13 16.55
C GLU A 428 -22.59 -19.36 16.82
N ASP A 429 -22.40 -20.23 15.83
CA ASP A 429 -21.57 -21.44 15.94
C ASP A 429 -20.07 -21.17 15.70
N TYR A 430 -19.66 -19.91 15.51
CA TYR A 430 -18.27 -19.56 15.27
C TYR A 430 -17.55 -19.18 16.56
N THR A 431 -16.27 -19.55 16.65
CA THR A 431 -15.43 -19.25 17.81
C THR A 431 -14.42 -18.13 17.52
N LEU A 432 -14.09 -17.33 18.53
CA LEU A 432 -13.06 -16.30 18.40
C LEU A 432 -11.67 -16.98 18.40
N ASP A 433 -10.90 -16.77 17.33
CA ASP A 433 -9.50 -17.18 17.23
C ASP A 433 -8.67 -15.98 16.75
N GLU A 434 -8.01 -15.30 17.69
CA GLU A 434 -7.22 -14.11 17.37
C GLU A 434 -5.89 -14.42 16.66
N SER A 435 -5.55 -15.70 16.49
CA SER A 435 -4.32 -16.15 15.83
C SER A 435 -4.54 -16.65 14.41
N ARG A 436 -5.80 -16.71 13.95
CA ARG A 436 -6.15 -17.34 12.67
C ARG A 436 -5.55 -16.61 11.48
N PHE A 437 -5.61 -15.29 11.49
CA PHE A 437 -5.09 -14.41 10.45
C PHE A 437 -4.03 -13.48 11.04
N PRO A 438 -2.78 -13.96 11.20
CA PRO A 438 -1.73 -13.18 11.85
C PRO A 438 -1.38 -11.87 11.09
N ASP A 439 -1.69 -11.81 9.80
CA ASP A 439 -1.45 -10.65 8.94
C ASP A 439 -2.60 -9.59 8.95
N LEU A 440 -3.68 -9.80 9.74
CA LEU A 440 -4.91 -8.98 9.73
C LEU A 440 -5.23 -8.26 11.06
#